data_AF-A0A4U2YAV6-F1
#
_entry.id   AF-A0A4U2YAV6-F1
#
_cell.length_a   1.000
_cell.length_b   1.000
_cell.length_c   1.000
_cell.angle_alpha   90.00
_cell.angle_beta   90.00
_cell.angle_gamma   90.00
#
_symmetry.space_group_name_H-M   'P 1'
#
loop_
_entity.id
_entity.type
_entity.pdbx_description
1 polymer ?
#
loop_
_entity_poly.entity_id
_entity_poly.type
_entity_poly.pdbx_seq_one_letter_code
_entity_poly.pdbx_strand_id
1 'polypeptide(L)'
;MSKFSLGTDGANLIKKHEGFSLKFYGDPKGYPTVGWGHLITDTKTYTKNTTGNPNDSLLSQAQADALSNSLKLGYTSPISQSKADSFFTSDTAKAVKAVNDLELPTGCQFTQSQFDALVSLAFNAGPGVLKTPDVEAMLAHALIYPFIGPITSAQSDNCSKLVSKAFSYDKNLKTRRNEEVTLFCKGMPYT
;
A
#
# COMPACT_ATOMS: atom_id res chain seq x y z
N MET A 1 -9.30 20.54 -0.55
CA MET A 1 -7.96 19.93 -0.71
C MET A 1 -7.85 19.36 -2.11
N SER A 2 -6.68 19.44 -2.74
CA SER A 2 -6.40 18.75 -4.01
C SER A 2 -6.50 17.25 -3.78
N LYS A 3 -7.20 16.53 -4.67
CA LYS A 3 -7.20 15.06 -4.65
C LYS A 3 -5.90 14.56 -5.23
N PHE A 4 -5.09 13.90 -4.41
CA PHE A 4 -3.85 13.27 -4.84
C PHE A 4 -4.15 11.93 -5.50
N SER A 5 -3.29 11.56 -6.46
CA SER A 5 -3.20 10.20 -6.98
C SER A 5 -1.94 9.54 -6.40
N LEU A 6 -1.92 8.21 -6.37
CA LEU A 6 -0.73 7.46 -5.95
C LEU A 6 0.45 7.80 -6.87
N GLY A 7 1.52 8.33 -6.30
CA GLY A 7 2.75 8.67 -7.00
C GLY A 7 3.63 7.46 -7.26
N THR A 8 4.68 7.67 -8.05
CA THR A 8 5.65 6.62 -8.42
C THR A 8 6.37 6.04 -7.20
N ASP A 9 6.76 6.87 -6.24
CA ASP A 9 7.47 6.42 -5.04
C ASP A 9 6.57 5.52 -4.18
N GLY A 10 5.32 5.93 -3.95
CA GLY A 10 4.33 5.11 -3.24
C GLY A 10 4.01 3.80 -3.96
N ALA A 11 3.80 3.86 -5.28
CA ALA A 11 3.56 2.67 -6.09
C ALA A 11 4.72 1.68 -6.01
N ASN A 12 5.96 2.17 -6.13
CA ASN A 12 7.16 1.34 -6.04
C ASN A 12 7.32 0.73 -4.65
N LEU A 13 7.05 1.50 -3.58
CA LEU A 13 7.11 0.99 -2.21
C LEU A 13 6.10 -0.14 -2.00
N ILE A 14 4.83 0.05 -2.39
CA ILE A 14 3.82 -1.02 -2.27
C ILE A 14 4.28 -2.25 -3.06
N LYS A 15 4.59 -2.08 -4.36
CA LYS A 15 5.00 -3.18 -5.25
C LYS A 15 6.22 -3.95 -4.75
N LYS A 16 7.14 -3.31 -4.02
CA LYS A 16 8.32 -3.95 -3.41
C LYS A 16 7.96 -4.94 -2.30
N HIS A 17 6.88 -4.67 -1.56
CA HIS A 17 6.42 -5.52 -0.45
C HIS A 17 5.36 -6.55 -0.88
N GLU A 18 4.76 -6.38 -2.06
CA GLU A 18 3.81 -7.34 -2.63
C GLU A 18 4.52 -8.37 -3.52
N GLY A 19 4.12 -9.65 -3.40
CA GLY A 19 4.55 -10.67 -4.36
C GLY A 19 4.00 -10.38 -5.76
N PHE A 20 4.81 -10.62 -6.81
CA PHE A 20 4.42 -10.36 -8.19
C PHE A 20 4.48 -11.61 -9.08
N SER A 21 3.43 -11.84 -9.87
CA SER A 21 3.44 -12.80 -10.97
C SER A 21 2.44 -12.42 -12.06
N LEU A 22 2.86 -12.48 -13.33
CA LEU A 22 1.93 -12.39 -14.47
C LEU A 22 1.12 -13.67 -14.66
N LYS A 23 1.58 -14.79 -14.11
CA LYS A 23 0.86 -16.07 -14.11
C LYS A 23 0.00 -16.20 -12.86
N PHE A 24 -1.16 -16.85 -12.99
CA PHE A 24 -1.98 -17.17 -11.83
C PHE A 24 -1.21 -18.05 -10.85
N TYR A 25 -1.33 -17.75 -9.56
CA TYR A 25 -0.70 -18.48 -8.47
C TYR A 25 -1.66 -18.61 -7.29
N GLY A 26 -1.47 -19.58 -6.41
CA GLY A 26 -2.24 -19.67 -5.17
C GLY A 26 -1.68 -18.75 -4.09
N ASP A 27 -2.52 -17.97 -3.41
CA ASP A 27 -2.11 -17.21 -2.22
C ASP A 27 -1.78 -18.16 -1.03
N PRO A 28 -1.45 -17.65 0.18
CA PRO A 28 -1.21 -18.51 1.35
C PRO A 28 -2.38 -19.41 1.75
N LYS A 29 -3.61 -19.09 1.34
CA LYS A 29 -4.81 -19.92 1.52
C LYS A 29 -5.07 -20.83 0.32
N GLY A 30 -4.38 -20.61 -0.80
CA GLY A 30 -4.51 -21.34 -2.06
C GLY A 30 -5.43 -20.64 -3.05
N TYR A 31 -5.96 -19.46 -2.75
CA TYR A 31 -6.87 -18.75 -3.64
C TYR A 31 -6.11 -18.22 -4.87
N PRO A 32 -6.64 -18.42 -6.09
CA PRO A 32 -5.98 -17.98 -7.31
C PRO A 32 -5.86 -16.45 -7.34
N THR A 33 -4.64 -15.99 -7.56
CA THR A 33 -4.19 -14.60 -7.44
C THR A 33 -3.25 -14.27 -8.60
N VAL A 34 -3.14 -13.00 -8.98
CA VAL A 34 -2.26 -12.53 -10.07
C VAL A 34 -1.76 -11.10 -9.84
N GLY A 35 -0.75 -10.66 -10.59
CA GLY A 35 -0.18 -9.33 -10.48
C GLY A 35 0.46 -9.15 -9.11
N TRP A 36 0.22 -8.01 -8.47
CA TRP A 36 0.67 -7.68 -7.11
C TRP A 36 -0.37 -8.07 -6.06
N GLY A 37 -0.82 -9.34 -6.07
CA GLY A 37 -1.76 -9.83 -5.06
C GLY A 37 -3.26 -9.67 -5.40
N HIS A 38 -3.62 -9.46 -6.66
CA HIS A 38 -5.02 -9.34 -7.07
C HIS A 38 -5.74 -10.70 -6.97
N LEU A 39 -6.70 -10.80 -6.06
CA LEU A 39 -7.53 -11.99 -5.87
C LEU A 39 -8.48 -12.18 -7.06
N ILE A 40 -8.40 -13.34 -7.72
CA ILE A 40 -9.29 -13.68 -8.84
C ILE A 40 -10.63 -14.21 -8.31
N THR A 41 -10.59 -15.12 -7.34
CA THR A 41 -11.76 -15.68 -6.67
C THR A 41 -11.35 -16.36 -5.37
N ASP A 42 -12.22 -16.36 -4.37
CA ASP A 42 -12.07 -17.12 -3.12
C ASP A 42 -12.86 -18.44 -3.11
N THR A 43 -13.58 -18.75 -4.20
CA THR A 43 -14.43 -19.95 -4.30
C THR A 43 -13.68 -21.20 -4.79
N LYS A 44 -12.40 -21.07 -5.16
CA LYS A 44 -11.55 -22.17 -5.63
C LYS A 44 -10.18 -22.07 -4.99
N THR A 45 -9.55 -23.22 -4.75
CA THR A 45 -8.20 -23.29 -4.18
C THR A 45 -7.28 -24.18 -5.02
N TYR A 46 -6.02 -23.80 -5.09
CA TYR A 46 -4.92 -24.50 -5.74
C TYR A 46 -3.76 -24.72 -4.75
N THR A 47 -2.57 -25.08 -5.25
CA THR A 47 -1.35 -25.16 -4.45
C THR A 47 -1.13 -23.85 -3.69
N LYS A 48 -0.96 -23.93 -2.38
CA LYS A 48 -0.75 -22.76 -1.51
C LYS A 48 0.67 -22.21 -1.68
N ASN A 49 0.82 -20.89 -1.66
CA ASN A 49 2.12 -20.25 -1.50
C ASN A 49 2.49 -20.21 -0.01
N THR A 50 3.39 -21.09 0.40
CA THR A 50 3.88 -21.18 1.80
C THR A 50 5.20 -20.45 2.03
N THR A 51 5.87 -19.98 0.97
CA THR A 51 7.21 -19.38 1.03
C THR A 51 7.18 -17.86 0.90
N GLY A 52 6.06 -17.29 0.46
CA GLY A 52 5.93 -15.90 0.08
C GLY A 52 6.32 -15.62 -1.38
N ASN A 53 6.90 -16.59 -2.10
CA ASN A 53 7.27 -16.46 -3.51
C ASN A 53 6.15 -17.00 -4.42
N PRO A 54 5.46 -16.15 -5.21
CA PRO A 54 4.38 -16.59 -6.10
C PRO A 54 4.78 -17.73 -7.05
N ASN A 55 6.04 -17.80 -7.46
CA ASN A 55 6.55 -18.81 -8.40
C ASN A 55 6.47 -20.24 -7.86
N ASP A 56 6.33 -20.43 -6.54
CA ASP A 56 6.27 -21.76 -5.92
C ASP A 56 4.86 -22.37 -5.95
N SER A 57 3.88 -21.62 -6.45
CA SER A 57 2.45 -21.97 -6.41
C SER A 57 1.72 -21.68 -7.73
N LEU A 58 2.46 -21.56 -8.83
CA LEU A 58 1.91 -21.26 -10.13
C LEU A 58 0.89 -22.33 -10.57
N LEU A 59 -0.24 -21.86 -11.09
CA LEU A 59 -1.17 -22.73 -11.80
C LEU A 59 -0.55 -23.18 -13.12
N SER A 60 -0.81 -24.42 -13.52
CA SER A 60 -0.50 -24.87 -14.88
C SER A 60 -1.37 -24.12 -15.89
N GLN A 61 -0.94 -24.09 -17.15
CA GLN A 61 -1.70 -23.42 -18.21
C GLN A 61 -3.14 -23.95 -18.31
N ALA A 62 -3.31 -25.28 -18.27
CA ALA A 62 -4.62 -25.92 -18.32
C ALA A 62 -5.51 -25.52 -17.13
N GLN A 63 -4.95 -25.40 -15.92
CA GLN A 63 -5.69 -24.94 -14.74
C GLN A 63 -6.13 -23.48 -14.90
N ALA A 64 -5.25 -22.62 -15.41
CA ALA A 64 -5.53 -21.20 -15.57
C ALA A 64 -6.54 -20.92 -16.70
N ASP A 65 -6.46 -21.65 -17.81
CA ASP A 65 -7.44 -21.58 -18.90
C ASP A 65 -8.82 -22.08 -18.43
N ALA A 66 -8.87 -23.20 -17.71
CA ALA A 66 -10.11 -23.72 -17.13
C ALA A 66 -10.72 -22.73 -16.13
N LEU A 67 -9.90 -22.09 -15.30
CA LEU A 67 -10.35 -21.06 -14.35
C LEU A 67 -10.93 -19.85 -15.09
N SER A 68 -10.19 -19.32 -16.06
CA SER A 68 -10.59 -18.14 -16.85
C SER A 68 -11.91 -18.39 -17.58
N ASN A 69 -12.06 -19.57 -18.20
CA ASN A 69 -13.31 -19.98 -18.85
C ASN A 69 -14.46 -20.11 -17.84
N SER A 70 -14.22 -20.75 -16.69
CA SER A 70 -15.26 -20.96 -15.68
C SER A 70 -15.81 -19.66 -15.08
N LEU A 71 -14.95 -18.64 -14.97
CA LEU A 71 -15.30 -17.32 -14.44
C LEU A 71 -15.67 -16.33 -15.56
N LYS A 72 -15.62 -16.76 -16.84
CA LYS A 72 -15.84 -15.91 -18.02
C LYS A 72 -14.95 -14.66 -18.01
N LEU A 73 -13.70 -14.81 -17.59
CA LEU A 73 -12.73 -13.71 -17.59
C LEU A 73 -12.43 -13.31 -19.04
N GLY A 74 -12.36 -12.01 -19.30
CA GLY A 74 -11.94 -11.47 -20.61
C GLY A 74 -10.43 -11.53 -20.84
N TYR A 75 -9.70 -12.37 -20.11
CA TYR A 75 -8.24 -12.51 -20.15
C TYR A 75 -7.85 -13.92 -19.68
N THR A 76 -6.65 -14.38 -20.08
CA THR A 76 -6.04 -15.62 -19.57
C THR A 76 -4.75 -15.33 -18.80
N SER A 77 -4.15 -16.36 -18.23
CA SER A 77 -2.81 -16.37 -17.66
C SER A 77 -1.80 -16.85 -18.71
N PRO A 78 -0.64 -16.19 -18.87
CA PRO A 78 -0.23 -14.99 -18.17
C PRO A 78 -1.01 -13.75 -18.63
N ILE A 79 -1.28 -12.82 -17.70
CA ILE A 79 -1.83 -11.50 -18.04
C ILE A 79 -0.74 -10.59 -18.62
N SER A 80 -1.13 -9.53 -19.33
CA SER A 80 -0.19 -8.48 -19.74
C SER A 80 0.26 -7.63 -18.54
N GLN A 81 1.42 -6.99 -18.68
CA GLN A 81 1.88 -6.00 -17.70
C GLN A 81 0.84 -4.89 -17.48
N SER A 82 0.26 -4.37 -18.55
CA SER A 82 -0.79 -3.34 -18.47
C SER A 82 -2.04 -3.79 -17.71
N LYS A 83 -2.40 -5.07 -17.79
CA LYS A 83 -3.51 -5.64 -17.03
C LYS A 83 -3.16 -5.77 -15.55
N ALA A 84 -1.93 -6.19 -15.23
CA ALA A 84 -1.42 -6.21 -13.86
C ALA A 84 -1.41 -4.81 -13.24
N ASP A 85 -0.96 -3.79 -13.99
CA ASP A 85 -0.99 -2.40 -13.55
C ASP A 85 -2.41 -1.89 -13.36
N SER A 86 -3.35 -2.26 -14.22
CA SER A 86 -4.78 -1.92 -14.06
C SER A 86 -5.37 -2.52 -12.78
N PHE A 87 -5.04 -3.77 -12.45
CA PHE A 87 -5.44 -4.39 -11.19
C PHE A 87 -4.83 -3.66 -9.99
N PHE A 88 -3.54 -3.37 -10.05
CA PHE A 88 -2.87 -2.61 -9.00
C PHE A 88 -3.53 -1.24 -8.75
N THR A 89 -3.88 -0.51 -9.81
CA THR A 89 -4.64 0.75 -9.69
C THR A 89 -6.00 0.54 -9.03
N SER A 90 -6.74 -0.51 -9.40
CA SER A 90 -8.01 -0.84 -8.79
C SER A 90 -7.87 -1.20 -7.31
N ASP A 91 -6.90 -2.04 -6.96
CA ASP A 91 -6.69 -2.57 -5.62
C ASP A 91 -6.20 -1.48 -4.65
N THR A 92 -5.44 -0.50 -5.14
CA THR A 92 -5.00 0.67 -4.36
C THR A 92 -6.07 1.75 -4.20
N ALA A 93 -7.14 1.74 -5.00
CA ALA A 93 -8.15 2.81 -5.03
C ALA A 93 -8.80 3.07 -3.67
N LYS A 94 -9.06 2.03 -2.88
CA LYS A 94 -9.65 2.17 -1.53
C LYS A 94 -8.72 2.92 -0.57
N ALA A 95 -7.42 2.63 -0.61
CA ALA A 95 -6.42 3.30 0.21
C ALA A 95 -6.21 4.76 -0.24
N VAL A 96 -6.10 4.99 -1.55
CA VAL A 96 -6.04 6.35 -2.15
C VAL A 96 -7.25 7.18 -1.74
N LYS A 97 -8.46 6.61 -1.81
CA LYS A 97 -9.67 7.30 -1.37
C LYS A 97 -9.62 7.63 0.13
N ALA A 98 -9.24 6.65 0.97
CA ALA A 98 -9.20 6.84 2.41
C ALA A 98 -8.26 7.96 2.85
N VAL A 99 -7.09 8.09 2.22
CA VAL A 99 -6.15 9.19 2.53
C VAL A 99 -6.66 10.53 2.03
N ASN A 100 -7.31 10.58 0.86
CA ASN A 100 -7.92 11.80 0.33
C ASN A 100 -9.14 12.27 1.15
N ASP A 101 -9.82 11.36 1.85
CA ASP A 101 -10.96 11.67 2.71
C ASP A 101 -10.54 12.20 4.10
N LEU A 102 -9.24 12.23 4.44
CA LEU A 102 -8.76 12.72 5.73
C LEU A 102 -9.04 14.22 5.89
N GLU A 103 -9.53 14.60 7.07
CA GLU A 103 -9.65 16.00 7.47
C GLU A 103 -8.31 16.46 8.07
N LEU A 104 -7.71 17.47 7.45
CA LEU A 104 -6.44 18.06 7.88
C LEU A 104 -6.68 19.39 8.61
N PRO A 105 -5.77 19.84 9.49
CA PRO A 105 -5.85 21.16 10.08
C PRO A 105 -5.97 22.26 9.02
N THR A 106 -6.67 23.35 9.33
CA THR A 106 -6.91 24.46 8.40
C THR A 106 -5.59 24.97 7.79
N GLY A 107 -5.53 25.03 6.46
CA GLY A 107 -4.35 25.50 5.72
C GLY A 107 -3.27 24.44 5.50
N CYS A 108 -3.41 23.23 6.07
CA CYS A 108 -2.48 22.13 5.89
C CYS A 108 -2.84 21.29 4.65
N GLN A 109 -1.80 20.71 4.04
CA GLN A 109 -1.90 19.85 2.87
C GLN A 109 -0.68 18.93 2.81
N PHE A 110 -0.87 17.71 2.35
CA PHE A 110 0.22 16.74 2.23
C PHE A 110 1.22 17.14 1.13
N THR A 111 2.48 16.73 1.30
CA THR A 111 3.35 16.49 0.14
C THR A 111 2.92 15.21 -0.58
N GLN A 112 3.37 15.03 -1.84
CA GLN A 112 3.14 13.77 -2.55
C GLN A 112 3.73 12.57 -1.77
N SER A 113 4.92 12.71 -1.15
CA SER A 113 5.56 11.62 -0.42
C SER A 113 4.83 11.25 0.88
N GLN A 114 4.27 12.24 1.58
CA GLN A 114 3.40 11.99 2.74
C GLN A 114 2.12 11.24 2.34
N PHE A 115 1.49 11.68 1.26
CA PHE A 115 0.30 11.02 0.71
C PHE A 115 0.62 9.57 0.33
N ASP A 116 1.70 9.35 -0.43
CA ASP A 116 2.14 8.03 -0.90
C ASP A 116 2.43 7.06 0.26
N ALA A 117 3.12 7.52 1.31
CA ALA A 117 3.41 6.70 2.48
C ALA A 117 2.14 6.28 3.24
N LEU A 118 1.18 7.21 3.42
CA LEU A 118 -0.10 6.90 4.04
C LEU A 118 -0.94 5.95 3.18
N VAL A 119 -0.89 6.06 1.85
CA VAL A 119 -1.56 5.11 0.95
C VAL A 119 -0.96 3.72 1.09
N SER A 120 0.37 3.57 1.17
CA SER A 120 0.99 2.27 1.42
C SER A 120 0.59 1.66 2.76
N LEU A 121 0.58 2.47 3.82
CA LEU A 121 0.14 2.05 5.15
C LEU A 121 -1.31 1.56 5.12
N ALA A 122 -2.22 2.35 4.53
CA ALA A 122 -3.65 2.03 4.44
C ALA A 122 -3.93 0.86 3.48
N PHE A 123 -3.13 0.66 2.44
CA PHE A 123 -3.23 -0.51 1.55
C PHE A 123 -2.93 -1.79 2.32
N ASN A 124 -1.88 -1.80 3.14
CA ASN A 124 -1.44 -2.99 3.84
C ASN A 124 -2.18 -3.29 5.15
N ALA A 125 -2.44 -2.27 5.97
CA ALA A 125 -3.12 -2.43 7.25
C ALA A 125 -4.65 -2.20 7.14
N GLY A 126 -5.13 -1.85 5.95
CA GLY A 126 -6.51 -1.43 5.72
C GLY A 126 -6.76 0.03 6.15
N PRO A 127 -7.80 0.70 5.61
CA PRO A 127 -8.08 2.11 5.90
C PRO A 127 -8.32 2.46 7.38
N GLY A 128 -8.70 1.47 8.20
CA GLY A 128 -8.92 1.68 9.63
C GLY A 128 -7.68 2.14 10.39
N VAL A 129 -6.48 1.82 9.88
CA VAL A 129 -5.22 2.27 10.48
C VAL A 129 -5.12 3.80 10.57
N LEU A 130 -5.76 4.51 9.63
CA LEU A 130 -5.74 5.97 9.57
C LEU A 130 -6.52 6.63 10.71
N LYS A 131 -7.35 5.85 11.43
CA LYS A 131 -8.18 6.29 12.56
C LYS A 131 -7.63 5.81 13.90
N THR A 132 -6.40 5.30 13.91
CA THR A 132 -5.74 4.92 15.16
C THR A 132 -5.29 6.17 15.89
N PRO A 133 -5.28 6.17 17.25
CA PRO A 133 -4.90 7.35 18.02
C PRO A 133 -3.53 7.92 17.65
N ASP A 134 -2.56 7.07 17.32
CA ASP A 134 -1.21 7.51 16.93
C ASP A 134 -1.18 8.20 15.56
N VAL A 135 -1.94 7.70 14.57
CA VAL A 135 -2.05 8.35 13.26
C VAL A 135 -2.84 9.66 13.38
N GLU A 136 -3.94 9.68 14.12
CA GLU A 136 -4.73 10.90 14.35
C GLU A 136 -3.91 11.96 15.09
N ALA A 137 -3.13 11.57 16.11
CA ALA A 137 -2.24 12.48 16.84
C ALA A 137 -1.16 13.09 15.94
N MET A 138 -0.59 12.30 15.01
CA MET A 138 0.34 12.80 14.01
C MET A 138 -0.37 13.80 13.07
N LEU A 139 -1.50 13.43 12.48
CA LEU A 139 -2.23 14.28 11.52
C LEU A 139 -2.78 15.56 12.15
N ALA A 140 -3.07 15.58 13.46
CA ALA A 140 -3.50 16.78 14.15
C ALA A 140 -2.38 17.82 14.33
N HIS A 141 -1.10 17.44 14.16
CA HIS A 141 0.03 18.31 14.46
C HIS A 141 0.46 19.14 13.24
N ALA A 142 0.26 20.46 13.28
CA ALA A 142 0.49 21.36 12.14
C ALA A 142 1.91 21.29 11.54
N LEU A 143 2.94 21.02 12.36
CA LEU A 143 4.34 20.93 11.90
C LEU A 143 4.64 19.64 11.13
N ILE A 144 3.70 18.69 11.04
CA ILE A 144 3.79 17.55 10.13
C ILE A 144 3.64 18.00 8.68
N TYR A 145 2.91 19.06 8.39
CA TYR A 145 2.69 19.49 7.01
C TYR A 145 3.81 20.43 6.55
N PRO A 146 3.98 20.67 5.23
CA PRO A 146 4.91 21.68 4.75
C PRO A 146 4.60 23.05 5.36
N PHE A 147 5.60 23.69 5.95
CA PHE A 147 5.49 25.03 6.52
C PHE A 147 6.71 25.87 6.17
N ILE A 148 6.55 27.19 6.27
CA ILE A 148 7.62 28.17 6.06
C ILE A 148 8.10 28.65 7.42
N GLY A 149 9.36 28.38 7.75
CA GLY A 149 10.00 28.90 8.95
C GLY A 149 10.99 27.93 9.57
N PRO A 150 11.82 28.41 10.52
CA PRO A 150 12.70 27.55 11.28
C PRO A 150 11.89 26.65 12.22
N ILE A 151 12.49 25.53 12.57
CA ILE A 151 11.94 24.52 13.46
C ILE A 151 13.03 24.25 14.50
N THR A 152 12.66 24.25 15.77
CA THR A 152 13.58 23.90 16.85
C THR A 152 13.84 22.39 16.87
N SER A 153 14.99 21.97 17.39
CA SER A 153 15.27 20.53 17.56
C SER A 153 14.18 19.81 18.35
N ALA A 154 13.63 20.45 19.39
CA ALA A 154 12.52 19.87 20.17
C ALA A 154 11.24 19.67 19.34
N GLN A 155 10.92 20.58 18.43
CA GLN A 155 9.79 20.43 17.51
C GLN A 155 10.05 19.34 16.47
N SER A 156 11.27 19.28 15.93
CA SER A 156 11.69 18.22 14.99
C SER A 156 11.56 16.85 15.65
N ASP A 157 12.14 16.68 16.84
CA ASP A 157 12.07 15.45 17.63
C ASP A 157 10.63 15.05 17.94
N ASN A 158 9.76 16.02 18.23
CA ASN A 158 8.35 15.75 18.47
C ASN A 158 7.66 15.20 17.21
N CYS A 159 7.90 15.82 16.05
CA CYS A 159 7.37 15.35 14.77
C CYS A 159 7.88 13.93 14.44
N SER A 160 9.19 13.70 14.55
CA SER A 160 9.81 12.38 14.33
C SER A 160 9.20 11.30 15.24
N LYS A 161 8.91 11.62 16.51
CA LYS A 161 8.25 10.70 17.44
C LYS A 161 6.80 10.41 17.04
N LEU A 162 6.05 11.42 16.62
CA LEU A 162 4.68 11.25 16.15
C LEU A 162 4.64 10.34 14.90
N VAL A 163 5.49 10.60 13.92
CA VAL A 163 5.60 9.78 12.71
C VAL A 163 6.01 8.35 13.07
N SER A 164 7.05 8.19 13.89
CA SER A 164 7.51 6.85 14.31
C SER A 164 6.40 6.04 14.99
N LYS A 165 5.60 6.67 15.86
CA LYS A 165 4.47 6.01 16.51
C LYS A 165 3.37 5.63 15.52
N ALA A 166 2.97 6.57 14.66
CA ALA A 166 1.91 6.37 13.67
C ALA A 166 2.16 5.17 12.74
N PHE A 167 3.43 4.93 12.37
CA PHE A 167 3.82 3.81 11.51
C PHE A 167 4.29 2.56 12.30
N SER A 168 4.31 2.56 13.63
CA SER A 168 4.82 1.42 14.42
C SER A 168 3.87 0.22 14.54
N TYR A 169 2.81 0.18 13.73
CA TYR A 169 1.80 -0.88 13.74
C TYR A 169 2.40 -2.22 13.25
N ASP A 170 2.36 -3.23 14.13
CA ASP A 170 2.89 -4.59 13.96
C ASP A 170 4.43 -4.70 13.88
N LYS A 171 5.02 -5.39 14.86
CA LYS A 171 6.48 -5.60 14.95
C LYS A 171 7.03 -6.46 13.81
N ASN A 172 6.22 -7.31 13.19
CA ASN A 172 6.63 -8.17 12.07
C ASN A 172 6.79 -7.37 10.77
N LEU A 173 6.26 -6.14 10.70
CA LEU A 173 6.28 -5.29 9.52
C LEU A 173 7.32 -4.15 9.62
N LYS A 174 8.25 -4.22 10.58
CA LYS A 174 9.20 -3.15 10.88
C LYS A 174 9.94 -2.61 9.64
N THR A 175 10.38 -3.48 8.74
CA THR A 175 11.07 -3.05 7.51
C THR A 175 10.16 -2.20 6.62
N ARG A 176 8.94 -2.68 6.33
CA ARG A 176 7.96 -1.94 5.52
C ARG A 176 7.60 -0.61 6.16
N ARG A 177 7.31 -0.63 7.46
CA ARG A 177 6.96 0.56 8.22
C ARG A 177 8.07 1.61 8.23
N ASN A 178 9.33 1.20 8.39
CA ASN A 178 10.48 2.12 8.33
C ASN A 178 10.67 2.74 6.94
N GLU A 179 10.41 1.99 5.86
CA GLU A 179 10.46 2.52 4.50
C GLU A 179 9.32 3.53 4.25
N GLU A 180 8.13 3.27 4.79
CA GLU A 180 7.01 4.21 4.73
C GLU A 180 7.30 5.48 5.55
N VAL A 181 7.91 5.38 6.74
CA VAL A 181 8.38 6.55 7.51
C VAL A 181 9.41 7.34 6.71
N THR A 182 10.38 6.66 6.11
CA THR A 182 11.42 7.30 5.28
C THR A 182 10.78 8.07 4.12
N LEU A 183 9.77 7.48 3.47
CA LEU A 183 9.02 8.15 2.41
C LEU A 183 8.20 9.33 2.96
N PHE A 184 7.52 9.16 4.09
CA PHE A 184 6.71 10.21 4.70
C PHE A 184 7.52 11.45 5.10
N CYS A 185 8.72 11.25 5.64
CA CYS A 185 9.63 12.33 6.05
C CYS A 185 10.42 12.94 4.88
N LYS A 186 10.29 12.43 3.65
CA LYS A 186 11.07 12.89 2.48
C LYS A 186 10.82 14.38 2.21
N GLY A 187 11.88 15.17 2.34
CA GLY A 187 11.85 16.63 2.13
C GLY A 187 11.29 17.43 3.30
N MET A 188 11.03 16.79 4.44
CA MET A 188 10.55 17.43 5.65
C MET A 188 11.72 17.80 6.59
N PRO A 189 11.55 18.80 7.49
CA PRO A 189 12.58 19.21 8.44
C PRO A 189 12.68 18.30 9.69
N TYR A 190 12.05 17.13 9.64
CA TYR A 190 12.08 16.10 10.66
C TYR A 190 12.27 14.75 9.96
N THR A 191 12.89 13.80 10.65
CA THR A 191 13.32 12.51 10.08
C THR A 191 12.77 11.34 10.88
#